data_AF-A0A356U2V8-F1
#
_entry.id   AF-A0A356U2V8-F1
#
_cell.length_a   1.000
_cell.length_b   1.000
_cell.length_c   1.000
_cell.angle_alpha   90.00
_cell.angle_beta   90.00
_cell.angle_gamma   90.00
#
_symmetry.space_group_name_H-M   'P 1'
#
loop_
_entity.id
_entity.type
_entity.pdbx_description
1 polymer ?
#
loop_
_entity_poly.entity_id
_entity_poly.type
_entity_poly.pdbx_seq_one_letter_code
_entity_poly.pdbx_strand_id
1 'polypeptide(L)'
;LGLEVPERGQYIRVLYSEIGRLLSHLLNVTTQALDVGALTPPLWGFEEREKLMIFYERASGARLHSAYFRPGGVHQDLPGDLLDDIAVFLDEFPQVLDDIEVLLTENRIF
;
A
#
# COMPACT_ATOMS: atom_id res chain seq x y z
N LEU A 1 -17.52 -19.04 -15.72
CA LEU A 1 -17.13 -20.08 -14.75
C LEU A 1 -18.21 -20.36 -13.70
N GLY A 2 -19.06 -19.39 -13.31
CA GLY A 2 -20.15 -19.69 -12.35
C GLY A 2 -19.66 -20.20 -10.98
N LEU A 3 -18.37 -19.95 -10.68
CA LEU A 3 -17.71 -20.38 -9.45
C LEU A 3 -17.71 -19.20 -8.48
N GLU A 4 -18.13 -19.45 -7.25
CA GLU A 4 -17.98 -18.51 -6.16
C GLU A 4 -16.57 -18.64 -5.57
N VAL A 5 -15.94 -17.49 -5.32
CA VAL A 5 -14.63 -17.43 -4.67
C VAL A 5 -14.84 -17.71 -3.18
N PRO A 6 -14.00 -18.55 -2.53
CA PRO A 6 -14.06 -18.77 -1.08
C PRO A 6 -14.04 -17.45 -0.30
N GLU A 7 -14.77 -17.38 0.82
CA GLU A 7 -14.93 -16.16 1.62
C GLU A 7 -13.58 -15.54 2.03
N ARG A 8 -12.65 -16.38 2.52
CA ARG A 8 -11.27 -15.95 2.84
C ARG A 8 -10.55 -15.30 1.65
N GLY A 9 -10.74 -15.87 0.45
CA GLY A 9 -10.17 -15.31 -0.78
C GLY A 9 -10.78 -13.95 -1.15
N GLN A 10 -12.03 -13.69 -0.78
CA GLN A 10 -12.65 -12.38 -0.98
C GLN A 10 -12.04 -11.34 -0.04
N TYR A 11 -11.88 -11.65 1.25
CA TYR A 11 -11.26 -10.75 2.23
C TYR A 11 -9.82 -10.39 1.85
N ILE A 12 -9.01 -11.38 1.48
CA ILE A 12 -7.62 -11.16 1.04
C ILE A 12 -7.59 -10.24 -0.19
N ARG A 13 -8.53 -10.39 -1.11
CA ARG A 13 -8.63 -9.53 -2.29
C ARG A 13 -8.95 -8.09 -1.94
N VAL A 14 -9.90 -7.87 -1.01
CA VAL A 14 -10.22 -6.52 -0.55
C VAL A 14 -9.02 -5.91 0.17
N LEU A 15 -8.37 -6.65 1.07
CA LEU A 15 -7.17 -6.21 1.78
C LEU A 15 -6.07 -5.72 0.84
N TYR A 16 -5.67 -6.55 -0.14
CA TYR A 16 -4.63 -6.17 -1.11
C TYR A 16 -5.08 -5.11 -2.12
N SER A 17 -6.38 -4.97 -2.35
CA SER A 17 -6.91 -3.89 -3.19
C SER A 17 -6.79 -2.54 -2.48
N GLU A 18 -7.04 -2.50 -1.17
CA GLU A 18 -6.88 -1.28 -0.36
C GLU A 18 -5.40 -0.94 -0.11
N ILE A 19 -4.53 -1.94 0.11
CA ILE A 19 -3.08 -1.71 0.12
C ILE A 19 -2.61 -1.15 -1.24
N GLY A 20 -3.11 -1.71 -2.35
CA GLY A 20 -2.84 -1.19 -3.69
C GLY A 20 -3.33 0.24 -3.90
N ARG A 21 -4.48 0.61 -3.32
CA ARG A 21 -5.00 1.98 -3.32
C ARG A 21 -4.03 2.92 -2.59
N LEU A 22 -3.58 2.55 -1.39
CA LEU A 22 -2.59 3.32 -0.61
C LEU A 22 -1.30 3.53 -1.40
N LEU A 23 -0.73 2.47 -1.98
CA LEU A 23 0.46 2.54 -2.84
C LEU A 23 0.29 3.52 -4.00
N SER A 24 -0.88 3.53 -4.63
CA SER A 24 -1.18 4.42 -5.75
C SER A 24 -1.35 5.88 -5.32
N HIS A 25 -2.01 6.13 -4.18
CA HIS A 25 -2.25 7.48 -3.69
C HIS A 25 -0.97 8.11 -3.14
N LEU A 26 -0.16 7.34 -2.40
CA LEU A 26 1.17 7.77 -1.94
C LEU A 26 2.05 8.16 -3.13
N LEU A 27 2.08 7.34 -4.18
CA LEU A 27 2.83 7.68 -5.39
C LEU A 27 2.30 8.99 -6.00
N ASN A 28 1.00 9.08 -6.24
CA ASN A 28 0.41 10.25 -6.90
C ASN A 28 0.67 11.57 -6.14
N VAL A 29 0.38 11.60 -4.84
CA VAL A 29 0.54 12.81 -4.00
C VAL A 29 2.00 13.22 -3.90
N THR A 30 2.89 12.27 -3.65
CA THR A 30 4.32 12.58 -3.53
C THR A 30 4.95 13.00 -4.85
N THR A 31 4.61 12.37 -5.97
CA THR A 31 5.13 12.78 -7.28
C THR A 31 4.56 14.14 -7.70
N GLN A 32 3.29 14.42 -7.39
CA GLN A 32 2.72 15.75 -7.63
C GLN A 32 3.46 16.81 -6.82
N ALA A 33 3.74 16.54 -5.54
CA ALA A 33 4.53 17.43 -4.70
C ALA A 33 5.95 17.65 -5.26
N LEU A 34 6.58 16.60 -5.78
CA LEU A 34 7.89 16.66 -6.43
C LEU A 34 7.88 17.56 -7.67
N ASP A 35 6.88 17.40 -8.53
CA ASP A 35 6.75 18.18 -9.76
C ASP A 35 6.54 19.68 -9.49
N VAL A 36 5.90 20.02 -8.36
CA VAL A 36 5.76 21.42 -7.88
C VAL A 36 7.05 21.94 -7.24
N GLY A 37 7.94 21.05 -6.79
CA GLY A 37 9.27 21.38 -6.25
C GLY A 37 9.49 21.01 -4.78
N ALA A 38 8.55 20.32 -4.13
CA ALA A 38 8.72 19.81 -2.77
C ALA A 38 9.50 18.49 -2.77
N LEU A 39 10.74 18.52 -2.27
CA LEU A 39 11.66 17.37 -2.32
C LEU A 39 11.54 16.42 -1.12
N THR A 40 10.99 16.89 0.01
CA THR A 40 10.89 16.10 1.26
C THR A 40 9.76 15.07 1.25
N PRO A 41 8.51 15.39 0.82
CA PRO A 41 7.39 14.44 0.85
C PRO A 41 7.64 13.13 0.08
N PRO A 42 8.30 13.14 -1.10
CA PRO A 42 8.68 11.91 -1.78
C PRO A 42 9.52 10.97 -0.93
N LEU A 43 10.53 11.48 -0.23
CA LEU A 43 11.44 10.63 0.54
C LEU A 43 10.70 9.88 1.67
N TRP A 44 9.83 10.58 2.40
CA TRP A 44 9.01 9.99 3.46
C TRP A 44 7.96 9.03 2.91
N GLY A 45 7.26 9.42 1.83
CA GLY A 45 6.25 8.56 1.24
C GLY A 45 6.82 7.31 0.56
N PHE A 46 8.03 7.37 0.01
CA PHE A 46 8.69 6.19 -0.58
C PHE A 46 9.20 5.20 0.47
N GLU A 47 9.53 5.65 1.68
CA GLU A 47 9.86 4.76 2.81
C GLU A 47 8.67 3.88 3.20
N GLU A 48 7.50 4.50 3.42
CA GLU A 48 6.25 3.77 3.70
C GLU A 48 5.83 2.88 2.52
N ARG A 49 6.10 3.33 1.30
CA ARG A 49 5.86 2.55 0.09
C ARG A 49 6.72 1.28 0.04
N GLU A 50 7.96 1.33 0.52
CA GLU A 50 8.84 0.17 0.58
C GLU A 50 8.34 -0.86 1.61
N LYS A 51 7.85 -0.42 2.79
CA LYS A 51 7.21 -1.30 3.77
C LYS A 51 6.04 -2.07 3.14
N LEU A 52 5.19 -1.38 2.39
CA LEU A 52 4.08 -2.00 1.66
C LEU A 52 4.57 -2.98 0.57
N MET A 53 5.68 -2.69 -0.12
CA MET A 53 6.27 -3.63 -1.09
C MET A 53 6.82 -4.90 -0.46
N ILE A 54 7.33 -4.83 0.78
CA ILE A 54 7.75 -6.02 1.54
C ILE A 54 6.55 -6.95 1.79
N PHE A 55 5.36 -6.39 2.05
CA PHE A 55 4.14 -7.20 2.18
C PHE A 55 3.75 -7.91 0.88
N TYR A 56 3.98 -7.28 -0.28
CA TYR A 56 3.80 -7.93 -1.59
C TYR A 56 4.84 -9.02 -1.84
N GLU A 57 6.10 -8.76 -1.47
CA GLU A 57 7.19 -9.72 -1.59
C GLU A 57 6.91 -10.97 -0.74
N ARG A 58 6.47 -10.80 0.51
CA ARG A 58 6.13 -11.92 1.39
C ARG A 58 4.93 -12.74 0.92
N ALA A 59 3.93 -12.11 0.30
CA ALA A 59 2.74 -12.82 -0.14
C ALA A 59 2.87 -13.47 -1.54
N SER A 60 3.73 -12.95 -2.41
CA SER A 60 3.79 -13.37 -3.81
C SER A 60 5.19 -13.69 -4.35
N GLY A 61 6.24 -13.34 -3.61
CA GLY A 61 7.64 -13.43 -4.05
C GLY A 61 8.08 -12.29 -4.99
N ALA A 62 7.18 -11.38 -5.35
CA ALA A 62 7.48 -10.23 -6.20
C ALA A 62 6.95 -8.92 -5.59
N ARG A 63 7.72 -7.84 -5.74
CA ARG A 63 7.42 -6.53 -5.12
C ARG A 63 6.36 -5.71 -5.86
N LEU A 64 6.33 -5.82 -7.19
CA LEU A 64 5.48 -4.96 -8.04
C LEU A 64 4.49 -5.77 -8.89
N HIS A 65 4.98 -6.79 -9.59
CA HIS A 65 4.17 -7.64 -10.47
C HIS A 65 3.92 -8.99 -9.80
N SER A 66 3.04 -8.98 -8.81
CA SER A 66 2.78 -10.13 -7.91
C SER A 66 1.97 -11.27 -8.54
N ALA A 67 1.22 -11.01 -9.62
CA ALA A 67 0.30 -11.98 -10.26
C ALA A 67 -0.54 -12.79 -9.24
N TYR A 68 -0.90 -12.12 -8.12
CA TYR A 68 -1.46 -12.74 -6.93
C TYR A 68 -2.96 -13.05 -7.10
N PHE A 69 -3.67 -12.15 -7.78
CA PHE A 69 -5.05 -12.36 -8.18
C PHE A 69 -5.11 -13.30 -9.38
N ARG A 70 -5.82 -14.41 -9.23
CA ARG A 70 -6.07 -15.37 -10.31
C ARG A 70 -7.56 -15.65 -10.44
N PRO A 71 -8.06 -15.99 -11.64
CA PRO A 71 -9.44 -16.43 -11.81
C PRO A 71 -9.72 -17.62 -10.87
N GLY A 72 -10.68 -17.46 -9.95
CA GLY A 72 -10.98 -18.43 -8.90
C GLY A 72 -10.57 -18.01 -7.48
N GLY A 73 -9.86 -16.89 -7.31
CA GLY A 73 -9.54 -16.32 -6.01
C GLY A 73 -8.12 -15.77 -5.92
N VAL A 74 -7.29 -16.44 -5.12
CA VAL A 74 -5.93 -16.01 -4.78
C VAL A 74 -4.97 -17.17 -5.06
N HIS A 75 -3.74 -16.86 -5.49
CA HIS A 75 -2.74 -17.89 -5.81
C HIS A 75 -2.29 -18.69 -4.59
N GLN A 76 -1.97 -18.02 -3.48
CA GLN A 76 -1.46 -18.59 -2.24
C GLN A 76 -2.04 -17.84 -1.04
N ASP A 77 -2.24 -18.54 0.07
CA ASP A 77 -2.70 -17.91 1.32
C ASP A 77 -1.59 -17.04 1.94
N LEU A 78 -1.98 -16.15 2.85
CA LEU A 78 -1.06 -15.26 3.55
C LEU A 78 -0.29 -16.02 4.63
N PRO A 79 1.02 -15.76 4.81
CA PRO A 79 1.74 -16.22 5.98
C PRO A 79 1.13 -15.58 7.24
N GLY A 80 0.99 -16.34 8.33
CA GLY A 80 0.30 -15.90 9.55
C GLY A 80 0.87 -14.61 10.13
N ASP A 81 2.20 -14.51 10.19
CA ASP A 81 2.92 -13.37 10.76
C ASP A 81 2.69 -12.05 10.00
N LEU A 82 2.21 -12.10 8.75
CA LEU A 82 2.01 -10.91 7.92
C LEU A 82 0.85 -10.05 8.41
N LEU A 83 -0.17 -10.64 9.04
CA LEU A 83 -1.30 -9.87 9.56
C LEU A 83 -0.88 -8.99 10.74
N ASP A 84 0.02 -9.49 11.58
CA ASP A 84 0.56 -8.74 12.72
C ASP A 84 1.43 -7.57 12.23
N ASP A 85 2.27 -7.80 11.22
CA ASP A 85 3.10 -6.75 10.61
C ASP A 85 2.26 -5.66 9.93
N ILE A 86 1.15 -6.04 9.27
CA ILE A 86 0.19 -5.08 8.70
C ILE A 86 -0.49 -4.26 9.82
N ALA A 87 -0.81 -4.89 10.96
CA ALA A 87 -1.40 -4.18 12.09
C ALA A 87 -0.43 -3.13 12.66
N VAL A 88 0.85 -3.49 12.83
CA VAL A 88 1.89 -2.54 13.27
C VAL A 88 2.03 -1.38 12.28
N PHE A 89 2.02 -1.67 10.97
CA PHE A 89 2.07 -0.61 9.96
C PHE A 89 0.87 0.36 10.05
N LEU A 90 -0.32 -0.15 10.36
CA LEU A 90 -1.51 0.71 10.51
C LEU A 90 -1.43 1.64 11.71
N ASP A 91 -0.66 1.29 12.75
CA ASP A 91 -0.43 2.16 13.91
C ASP A 91 0.60 3.26 13.62
N GLU A 92 1.60 2.98 12.77
CA GLU A 92 2.68 3.94 12.43
C GLU A 92 2.32 4.87 11.26
N PHE A 93 1.64 4.35 10.24
CA PHE A 93 1.37 5.06 8.98
C PHE A 93 0.61 6.40 9.13
N PRO A 94 -0.39 6.53 10.02
CA PRO A 94 -1.13 7.79 10.18
C PRO A 94 -0.24 8.97 10.55
N GLN A 95 0.78 8.75 11.39
CA GLN A 95 1.69 9.82 11.79
C GLN A 95 2.47 10.38 10.59
N VAL A 96 2.94 9.50 9.70
CA VAL A 96 3.67 9.92 8.49
C VAL A 96 2.75 10.65 7.53
N LEU A 97 1.47 10.24 7.45
CA LEU A 97 0.47 10.94 6.64
C LEU A 97 0.22 12.35 7.17
N ASP A 98 0.07 12.52 8.49
CA ASP A 98 -0.10 13.82 9.13
C ASP A 98 1.11 14.74 8.86
N ASP A 99 2.33 14.21 8.96
CA ASP A 99 3.57 14.95 8.67
C ASP A 99 3.64 15.41 7.20
N ILE A 100 3.18 14.59 6.25
CA ILE A 100 3.06 14.96 4.84
C ILE A 100 1.97 16.02 4.63
N GLU A 101 0.83 15.89 5.31
CA GLU A 101 -0.30 16.82 5.21
C GLU A 101 0.08 18.22 5.70
N VAL A 102 0.80 18.31 6.83
CA VAL A 102 1.28 19.59 7.40
C VAL A 102 2.16 20.36 6.41
N LEU A 103 2.95 19.67 5.60
CA LEU A 103 3.85 20.32 4.63
C LEU A 103 3.15 20.81 3.36
N LEU A 104 2.01 20.20 3.01
CA LEU A 104 1.33 20.43 1.73
C LEU A 104 0.02 21.21 1.90
N THR A 105 -0.86 20.82 2.80
CA THR A 105 -2.26 21.30 2.84
C THR A 105 -2.40 22.74 3.30
N GLU A 106 -1.65 23.16 4.32
CA GLU A 106 -1.71 24.54 4.84
C GLU A 106 -0.63 25.46 4.24
N ASN A 107 0.15 24.95 3.28
CA ASN A 107 1.26 25.69 2.69
C ASN A 107 0.74 26.68 1.65
N ARG A 108 1.02 27.98 1.85
CA ARG A 108 0.59 29.05 0.93
C ARG A 108 1.20 28.96 -0.48
N ILE A 109 2.32 28.25 -0.63
CA ILE A 109 3.02 28.08 -1.90
C ILE A 109 2.38 26.93 -2.71
N PHE A 110 1.79 25.97 -2.01
CA PHE A 110 1.18 24.79 -2.59
C PHE A 110 -0.29 25.05 -2.98
#